data_AF-A0A170U8F2-F1
#
_entry.id   AF-A0A170U8F2-F1
#
_cell.length_a   1.000
_cell.length_b   1.000
_cell.length_c   1.000
_cell.angle_alpha   90.00
_cell.angle_beta   90.00
_cell.angle_gamma   90.00
#
_symmetry.space_group_name_H-M   'P 1'
#
loop_
_entity.id
_entity.type
_entity.pdbx_description
1 polymer ?
#
loop_
_entity_poly.entity_id
_entity_poly.type
_entity_poly.pdbx_seq_one_letter_code
_entity_poly.pdbx_strand_id
1 'polypeptide(L)'
;ETVERKHMWRTDFSKSSILLWLVISVPVHISAINFWNYNESEELSYAGVKHLKIIIDDKVICEEAFIRKAPGHCHYKICQKIPLIKPSNVNLEPVDSIMKSLLSPRGPLSFEEYESPEMPSGFVFQFQLLSSWGDPYYIGLNGIELYDINGRWIPITEDHISAHPSSVN
;
A
#
# COMPACT_ATOMS: atom_id res chain seq x y z
N GLU A 1 -11.87 -8.95 -17.20
CA GLU A 1 -10.82 -9.88 -16.73
C GLU A 1 -9.61 -9.09 -16.24
N THR A 2 -8.84 -9.65 -15.29
CA THR A 2 -7.67 -9.00 -14.66
C THR A 2 -6.43 -9.01 -15.57
N VAL A 3 -6.57 -9.34 -16.85
CA VAL A 3 -5.49 -9.38 -17.85
C VAL A 3 -5.74 -8.39 -19.00
N GLU A 4 -6.90 -7.72 -19.00
CA GLU A 4 -7.27 -6.81 -20.09
C GLU A 4 -6.37 -5.57 -20.09
N ARG A 5 -5.68 -5.35 -21.21
CA ARG A 5 -4.72 -4.26 -21.40
C ARG A 5 -5.30 -2.87 -21.08
N LYS A 6 -6.58 -2.62 -21.35
CA LYS A 6 -7.24 -1.35 -21.03
C LYS A 6 -7.31 -1.02 -19.53
N HIS A 7 -7.14 -2.03 -18.66
CA HIS A 7 -7.08 -1.82 -17.22
C HIS A 7 -5.63 -1.77 -16.71
N MET A 8 -4.63 -1.89 -17.59
CA MET A 8 -3.23 -1.95 -17.22
C MET A 8 -2.58 -0.58 -17.41
N TRP A 9 -2.14 0.01 -16.30
CA TRP A 9 -1.33 1.22 -16.33
C TRP A 9 0.15 0.84 -16.37
N ARG A 10 0.91 1.45 -17.28
CA ARG A 10 2.35 1.24 -17.45
C ARG A 10 3.03 2.56 -17.81
N THR A 11 4.25 2.76 -17.33
CA THR A 11 5.09 3.89 -17.71
C THR A 11 6.57 3.49 -17.74
N ASP A 12 7.38 4.33 -18.38
CA ASP A 12 8.84 4.17 -18.42
C ASP A 12 9.43 4.31 -17.01
N PHE A 13 10.15 3.28 -16.58
CA PHE A 13 10.86 3.18 -15.31
C PHE A 13 12.34 3.57 -15.43
N SER A 14 12.76 4.12 -16.58
CA SER A 14 14.17 4.44 -16.83
C SER A 14 14.69 5.53 -15.88
N LYS A 15 15.21 5.10 -14.74
CA LYS A 15 15.98 5.84 -13.71
C LYS A 15 15.26 6.97 -12.95
N SER A 16 13.96 7.16 -13.14
CA SER A 16 13.18 8.14 -12.37
C SER A 16 12.27 7.44 -11.36
N SER A 17 12.11 8.00 -10.16
CA SER A 17 11.09 7.55 -9.21
C SER A 17 9.73 7.92 -9.76
N ILE A 18 8.82 6.95 -9.81
CA ILE A 18 7.48 7.19 -10.33
C ILE A 18 6.55 7.47 -9.17
N LEU A 19 5.80 8.56 -9.28
CA LEU A 19 4.85 9.01 -8.28
C LEU A 19 3.44 8.87 -8.81
N LEU A 20 2.61 8.15 -8.08
CA LEU A 20 1.17 8.13 -8.29
C LEU A 20 0.52 8.97 -7.20
N TRP A 21 -0.40 9.83 -7.60
CA TRP A 21 -1.19 10.68 -6.72
C TRP A 21 -2.65 10.28 -6.85
N LEU A 22 -3.30 10.14 -5.71
CA LEU A 22 -4.73 9.96 -5.62
C LEU A 22 -5.26 11.04 -4.68
N VAL A 23 -6.07 11.96 -5.22
CA VAL A 23 -6.61 13.11 -4.48
C VAL A 23 -8.12 12.97 -4.38
N ILE A 24 -8.63 12.84 -3.16
CA ILE A 24 -10.06 12.76 -2.87
C ILE A 24 -10.56 14.13 -2.44
N SER A 25 -11.82 14.48 -2.74
CA SER A 25 -12.37 15.80 -2.39
C SER A 25 -12.56 16.04 -0.90
N VAL A 26 -12.64 14.97 -0.08
CA VAL A 26 -12.93 15.03 1.36
C VAL A 26 -11.93 14.13 2.09
N PRO A 27 -11.35 14.58 3.23
CA PRO A 27 -10.49 13.73 4.05
C PRO A 27 -11.27 12.53 4.59
N VAL A 28 -10.68 11.34 4.44
CA VAL A 28 -11.26 10.06 4.86
C VAL A 28 -10.28 9.30 5.73
N HIS A 29 -10.81 8.59 6.72
CA HIS A 29 -10.03 7.63 7.51
C HIS A 29 -9.87 6.33 6.72
N ILE A 30 -8.66 5.77 6.69
CA ILE A 30 -8.38 4.57 5.90
C ILE A 30 -7.83 3.48 6.79
N SER A 31 -8.40 2.29 6.64
CA SER A 31 -7.94 1.09 7.33
C SER A 31 -6.88 0.33 6.53
N ALA A 32 -7.04 0.28 5.21
CA ALA A 32 -6.22 -0.53 4.32
C ALA A 32 -6.21 0.00 2.88
N ILE A 33 -5.15 -0.38 2.15
CA ILE A 33 -5.02 -0.15 0.71
C ILE A 33 -4.86 -1.49 0.01
N ASN A 34 -5.63 -1.69 -1.04
CA ASN A 34 -5.54 -2.85 -1.91
C ASN A 34 -4.74 -2.48 -3.16
N PHE A 35 -3.73 -3.28 -3.46
CA PHE A 35 -2.94 -3.14 -4.67
C PHE A 35 -3.22 -4.30 -5.63
N TRP A 36 -3.54 -3.93 -6.87
CA TRP A 36 -3.68 -4.83 -8.00
C TRP A 36 -2.46 -4.67 -8.89
N ASN A 37 -1.63 -5.71 -8.96
CA ASN A 37 -0.37 -5.63 -9.68
C ASN A 37 -0.55 -5.90 -11.19
N TYR A 38 0.42 -5.47 -12.01
CA TYR A 38 0.37 -5.64 -13.46
C TYR A 38 0.30 -7.12 -13.86
N ASN A 39 -0.69 -7.48 -14.68
CA ASN A 39 -1.05 -8.87 -14.92
C ASN A 39 -1.43 -9.16 -16.39
N GLU A 40 -0.94 -8.39 -17.36
CA GLU A 40 -1.28 -8.60 -18.78
C GLU A 40 -0.87 -10.00 -19.28
N SER A 41 0.33 -10.47 -18.93
CA SER A 41 0.85 -11.80 -19.27
C SER A 41 1.93 -12.26 -18.28
N GLU A 42 2.34 -13.53 -18.32
CA GLU A 42 3.43 -14.07 -17.49
C GLU A 42 4.73 -13.30 -17.69
N GLU A 43 5.08 -13.01 -18.95
CA GLU A 43 6.27 -12.26 -19.33
C GLU A 43 6.17 -10.80 -18.87
N LEU A 44 5.03 -10.14 -19.06
CA LEU A 44 4.89 -8.72 -18.74
C LEU A 44 4.60 -8.45 -17.26
N SER A 45 4.18 -9.46 -16.49
CA SER A 45 3.96 -9.34 -15.04
C SER A 45 5.25 -9.00 -14.26
N TYR A 46 6.43 -9.15 -14.88
CA TYR A 46 7.71 -8.68 -14.31
C TYR A 46 7.82 -7.15 -14.25
N ALA A 47 7.03 -6.42 -15.05
CA ALA A 47 6.87 -4.98 -14.93
C ALA A 47 6.04 -4.57 -13.70
N GLY A 48 5.38 -5.52 -13.03
CA GLY A 48 4.63 -5.23 -11.82
C GLY A 48 5.47 -4.58 -10.72
N VAL A 49 4.86 -3.70 -9.93
CA VAL A 49 5.49 -3.07 -8.76
C VAL A 49 5.88 -4.13 -7.73
N LYS A 50 7.11 -4.08 -7.24
CA LYS A 50 7.62 -4.93 -6.15
C LYS A 50 7.72 -4.16 -4.84
N HIS A 51 8.19 -2.93 -4.90
CA HIS A 51 8.46 -2.10 -3.73
C HIS A 51 7.90 -0.69 -3.97
N LEU A 52 7.16 -0.16 -3.00
CA LEU A 52 6.65 1.20 -3.02
C LEU A 52 6.62 1.82 -1.63
N LYS A 53 6.61 3.15 -1.58
CA LYS A 53 6.43 3.96 -0.38
C LYS A 53 5.06 4.63 -0.40
N ILE A 54 4.37 4.65 0.74
CA ILE A 54 3.02 5.21 0.91
C ILE A 54 3.10 6.46 1.78
N ILE A 55 2.63 7.57 1.23
CA ILE A 55 2.61 8.89 1.87
C ILE A 55 1.16 9.38 1.82
N ILE A 56 0.66 9.95 2.93
CA ILE A 56 -0.70 10.46 3.06
C ILE A 56 -0.60 11.85 3.67
N ASP A 57 -1.14 12.87 2.98
CA ASP A 57 -1.06 14.29 3.38
C ASP A 57 0.36 14.69 3.84
N ASP A 58 1.36 14.37 3.01
CA ASP A 58 2.80 14.58 3.26
C ASP A 58 3.42 13.81 4.45
N LYS A 59 2.63 13.00 5.18
CA LYS A 59 3.10 12.10 6.24
C LYS A 59 3.42 10.73 5.66
N VAL A 60 4.64 10.24 5.89
CA VAL A 60 5.03 8.87 5.50
C VAL A 60 4.34 7.88 6.43
N ILE A 61 3.44 7.05 5.88
CA ILE A 61 2.73 6.02 6.65
C ILE A 61 3.48 4.68 6.58
N CYS A 62 3.97 4.33 5.38
CA CYS A 62 4.72 3.11 5.13
C CYS A 62 5.93 3.43 4.26
N GLU A 63 7.14 3.28 4.81
CA GLU A 63 8.39 3.49 4.08
C GLU A 63 8.67 2.37 3.09
N GLU A 64 8.42 1.12 3.49
CA GLU A 64 8.73 -0.07 2.69
C GLU A 64 7.52 -0.99 2.56
N ALA A 65 6.73 -0.79 1.50
CA ALA A 65 5.59 -1.63 1.18
C ALA A 65 5.95 -2.60 0.04
N PHE A 66 5.91 -3.91 0.32
CA PHE A 66 6.23 -4.95 -0.66
C PHE A 66 4.96 -5.52 -1.29
N ILE A 67 4.89 -5.51 -2.62
CA ILE A 67 3.77 -6.03 -3.40
C ILE A 67 4.20 -7.30 -4.13
N ARG A 68 3.40 -8.36 -4.01
CA ARG A 68 3.60 -9.63 -4.72
C ARG A 68 3.40 -9.47 -6.22
N LYS A 69 4.20 -10.19 -6.99
CA LYS A 69 4.03 -10.29 -8.45
C LYS A 69 2.66 -10.88 -8.76
N ALA A 70 2.03 -10.40 -9.82
CA ALA A 70 0.84 -11.05 -10.34
C ALA A 70 1.22 -12.37 -11.07
N PRO A 71 0.32 -13.36 -11.13
CA PRO A 71 0.62 -14.66 -11.72
C PRO A 71 0.76 -14.63 -13.26
N GLY A 72 0.25 -13.59 -13.92
CA GLY A 72 0.37 -13.40 -15.37
C GLY A 72 -0.59 -14.24 -16.22
N HIS A 73 -1.65 -14.79 -15.63
CA HIS A 73 -2.69 -15.51 -16.36
C HIS A 73 -4.10 -15.19 -15.83
N CYS A 74 -5.13 -15.55 -16.60
CA CYS A 74 -6.51 -15.06 -16.44
C CYS A 74 -7.34 -15.71 -15.32
N HIS A 75 -6.84 -16.74 -14.63
CA HIS A 75 -7.68 -17.52 -13.70
C HIS A 75 -7.60 -17.08 -12.24
N TYR A 76 -6.67 -16.20 -11.84
CA TYR A 76 -6.55 -15.76 -10.45
C TYR A 76 -6.65 -14.24 -10.31
N LYS A 77 -7.60 -13.82 -9.48
CA LYS A 77 -7.72 -12.44 -8.99
C LYS A 77 -6.94 -12.31 -7.69
N ILE A 78 -5.66 -11.97 -7.77
CA ILE A 78 -4.81 -11.80 -6.61
C ILE A 78 -4.62 -10.31 -6.35
N CYS A 79 -5.36 -9.80 -5.36
CA CYS A 79 -5.11 -8.50 -4.78
C CYS A 79 -4.29 -8.65 -3.50
N GLN A 80 -3.39 -7.71 -3.24
CA GLN A 80 -2.70 -7.63 -1.96
C GLN A 80 -3.24 -6.47 -1.15
N LYS A 81 -3.86 -6.81 0.00
CA LYS A 81 -4.28 -5.84 1.00
C LYS A 81 -3.11 -5.49 1.91
N ILE A 82 -2.82 -4.21 2.05
CA ILE A 82 -1.87 -3.64 3.01
C ILE A 82 -2.67 -2.88 4.07
N PRO A 83 -2.74 -3.37 5.32
CA PRO A 83 -3.31 -2.61 6.42
C PRO A 83 -2.41 -1.41 6.75
N LEU A 84 -2.99 -0.23 6.92
CA LEU A 84 -2.24 0.97 7.29
C LEU A 84 -2.13 1.16 8.80
N ILE A 85 -3.01 0.48 9.54
CA ILE A 85 -2.95 0.43 10.99
C ILE A 85 -1.77 -0.47 11.33
N LYS A 86 -0.66 0.14 11.77
CA LYS A 86 0.40 -0.62 12.41
C LYS A 86 -0.23 -1.25 13.65
N PRO A 87 -0.19 -2.59 13.85
CA PRO A 87 -0.43 -3.11 15.17
C PRO A 87 0.56 -2.37 16.07
N SER A 88 0.03 -1.58 17.00
CA SER A 88 0.76 -0.84 18.03
C SER A 88 2.04 -1.58 18.32
N ASN A 89 3.22 -0.96 18.08
CA ASN A 89 4.53 -1.60 18.16
C ASN A 89 4.49 -2.58 19.33
N VAL A 90 4.23 -3.86 19.04
CA VAL A 90 4.50 -4.90 20.00
C VAL A 90 5.99 -4.95 19.87
N ASN A 91 6.69 -4.08 20.63
CA ASN A 91 8.01 -4.42 21.08
C ASN A 91 7.82 -5.83 21.60
N LEU A 92 8.27 -6.81 20.82
CA LEU A 92 8.44 -8.18 21.27
C LEU A 92 9.57 -8.08 22.29
N GLU A 93 9.26 -7.45 23.41
CA GLU A 93 10.07 -7.45 24.59
C GLU A 93 10.31 -8.93 24.88
N PRO A 94 11.56 -9.33 25.17
CA PRO A 94 11.85 -10.69 25.59
C PRO A 94 10.84 -11.12 26.65
N VAL A 95 10.38 -12.38 26.61
CA VAL A 95 9.37 -12.91 27.55
C VAL A 95 9.75 -12.62 29.01
N ASP A 96 11.05 -12.49 29.30
CA ASP A 96 11.62 -12.08 30.58
C ASP A 96 11.22 -10.66 31.04
N SER A 97 11.12 -9.70 30.12
CA SER A 97 10.63 -8.33 30.38
C SER A 97 9.15 -8.34 30.71
N ILE A 98 8.36 -9.13 29.97
CA ILE A 98 6.93 -9.32 30.23
C ILE A 98 6.73 -9.96 31.60
N MET A 99 7.44 -11.06 31.90
CA MET A 99 7.36 -11.72 33.20
C MET A 99 7.76 -10.79 34.35
N LYS A 100 8.82 -9.98 34.18
CA LYS A 100 9.20 -8.95 35.18
C LYS A 100 8.13 -7.87 35.36
N SER A 101 7.44 -7.47 34.30
CA SER A 101 6.32 -6.52 34.35
C SER A 101 5.08 -7.13 35.02
N LEU A 102 4.72 -8.38 34.70
CA LEU A 102 3.62 -9.11 35.33
C LEU A 102 3.86 -9.38 36.83
N LEU A 103 5.12 -9.63 37.20
CA LEU A 103 5.54 -9.84 38.58
C LEU A 103 5.82 -8.53 39.33
N SER A 104 5.73 -7.38 38.65
CA SER A 104 5.87 -6.07 39.27
C SER A 104 4.68 -5.81 40.19
N PRO A 105 4.89 -5.25 41.39
CA PRO A 105 3.80 -4.85 42.28
C PRO A 105 2.88 -3.76 41.69
N ARG A 106 3.21 -3.21 40.52
CA ARG A 106 2.38 -2.26 39.75
C ARG A 106 1.35 -2.94 38.82
N GLY A 107 1.40 -4.26 38.68
CA GLY A 107 0.49 -5.04 37.82
C GLY A 107 0.87 -5.04 36.33
N PRO A 108 0.25 -5.92 35.51
CA PRO A 108 0.43 -5.95 34.07
C PRO A 108 -0.11 -4.65 33.47
N LEU A 109 0.75 -3.82 32.88
CA LEU A 109 0.37 -2.66 32.07
C LEU A 109 -0.45 -1.62 32.84
N SER A 110 0.19 -0.55 33.31
CA SER A 110 -0.58 0.63 33.71
C SER A 110 -1.35 1.16 32.50
N PHE A 111 -2.59 1.61 32.71
CA PHE A 111 -3.42 2.27 31.67
C PHE A 111 -2.70 3.45 30.99
N GLU A 112 -1.64 3.96 31.62
CA GLU A 112 -0.77 5.03 31.15
C GLU A 112 0.18 4.64 30.00
N GLU A 113 0.35 3.35 29.70
CA GLU A 113 1.21 2.86 28.60
C GLU A 113 0.43 2.48 27.32
N TYR A 114 -0.91 2.62 27.31
CA TYR A 114 -1.72 2.40 26.10
C TYR A 114 -1.62 3.61 25.17
N GLU A 115 -0.81 3.48 24.10
CA GLU A 115 -0.83 4.41 22.98
C GLU A 115 -1.90 3.96 21.97
N SER A 116 -3.00 4.73 21.87
CA SER A 116 -4.07 4.44 20.91
C SER A 116 -3.50 4.49 19.48
N PRO A 117 -3.71 3.46 18.65
CA PRO A 117 -3.23 3.49 17.27
C PRO A 117 -3.87 4.66 16.53
N GLU A 118 -3.03 5.59 16.07
CA GLU A 118 -3.48 6.71 15.24
C GLU A 118 -3.96 6.17 13.89
N MET A 119 -5.24 6.37 13.59
CA MET A 119 -5.80 5.99 12.30
C MET A 119 -5.31 6.97 11.23
N PRO A 120 -4.65 6.51 10.16
CA PRO A 120 -4.27 7.40 9.08
C PRO A 120 -5.53 7.94 8.41
N SER A 121 -5.60 9.26 8.31
CA SER A 121 -6.63 9.99 7.59
C SER A 121 -5.98 10.95 6.62
N GLY A 122 -6.59 11.14 5.46
CA GLY A 122 -6.17 12.20 4.57
C GLY A 122 -6.99 12.25 3.31
N PHE A 123 -6.58 13.14 2.42
CA PHE A 123 -7.24 13.36 1.13
C PHE A 123 -6.25 13.33 -0.03
N VAL A 124 -4.94 13.46 0.22
CA VAL A 124 -3.87 13.30 -0.77
C VAL A 124 -3.07 12.04 -0.46
N PHE A 125 -3.14 11.06 -1.35
CA PHE A 125 -2.41 9.81 -1.27
C PHE A 125 -1.33 9.79 -2.34
N GLN A 126 -0.08 9.64 -1.92
CA GLN A 126 1.05 9.54 -2.82
C GLN A 126 1.70 8.16 -2.67
N PHE A 127 1.83 7.46 -3.80
CA PHE A 127 2.51 6.18 -3.91
C PHE A 127 3.78 6.37 -4.74
N GLN A 128 4.94 6.23 -4.11
CA GLN A 128 6.22 6.28 -4.79
C GLN A 128 6.64 4.86 -5.15
N LEU A 129 6.66 4.54 -6.45
CA LEU A 129 7.07 3.23 -6.94
C LEU A 129 8.60 3.17 -7.01
N LEU A 130 9.19 2.25 -6.27
CA LEU A 130 10.64 2.18 -6.05
C LEU A 130 11.31 1.08 -6.89
N SER A 131 10.63 -0.03 -7.15
CA SER A 131 11.15 -1.11 -7.99
C SER A 131 10.06 -1.98 -8.60
N SER A 132 10.38 -2.61 -9.73
CA SER A 132 9.60 -3.67 -10.38
C SER A 132 10.06 -5.08 -9.95
N TRP A 133 9.39 -6.12 -10.44
CA TRP A 133 9.76 -7.52 -10.19
C TRP A 133 10.89 -8.07 -11.08
N GLY A 134 11.40 -7.28 -12.02
CA GLY A 134 12.50 -7.69 -12.89
C GLY A 134 12.59 -6.95 -14.23
N ASP A 135 11.60 -6.13 -14.58
CA ASP A 135 11.66 -5.30 -15.79
C ASP A 135 12.48 -4.02 -15.54
N PRO A 136 13.59 -3.79 -16.28
CA PRO A 136 14.43 -2.62 -16.09
C PRO A 136 13.93 -1.36 -16.83
N TYR A 137 12.95 -1.49 -17.72
CA TYR A 137 12.47 -0.41 -18.59
C TYR A 137 11.09 0.09 -18.21
N TYR A 138 10.22 -0.78 -17.71
CA TYR A 138 8.83 -0.47 -17.43
C TYR A 138 8.45 -0.82 -16.00
N ILE A 139 7.54 -0.03 -15.45
CA ILE A 139 6.77 -0.41 -14.28
C ILE A 139 5.30 -0.30 -14.62
N GLY A 140 4.49 -1.16 -14.01
CA GLY A 140 3.06 -1.14 -14.20
C GLY A 140 2.29 -1.55 -12.97
N LEU A 141 1.03 -1.13 -12.94
CA LEU A 141 0.06 -1.45 -11.92
C LEU A 141 -1.30 -1.62 -12.60
N ASN A 142 -2.15 -2.48 -12.07
CA ASN A 142 -3.51 -2.65 -12.58
C ASN A 142 -4.50 -1.72 -11.86
N GLY A 143 -4.31 -1.46 -10.57
CA GLY A 143 -5.20 -0.58 -9.82
C GLY A 143 -4.84 -0.46 -8.35
N ILE A 144 -5.42 0.57 -7.72
CA ILE A 144 -5.34 0.85 -6.29
C ILE A 144 -6.77 1.05 -5.79
N GLU A 145 -7.12 0.38 -4.69
CA GLU A 145 -8.41 0.60 -4.02
C GLU A 145 -8.16 0.99 -2.57
N LEU A 146 -8.89 2.01 -2.09
CA LEU A 146 -8.82 2.47 -0.71
C LEU A 146 -9.99 1.92 0.09
N TYR A 147 -9.74 1.54 1.34
CA TYR A 147 -10.77 1.03 2.25
C TYR A 147 -10.92 1.93 3.47
N ASP A 148 -12.16 2.32 3.74
CA ASP A 148 -12.55 3.06 4.94
C ASP A 148 -12.41 2.20 6.22
N ILE A 149 -12.53 2.82 7.40
CA ILE A 149 -12.56 2.15 8.71
C ILE A 149 -13.65 1.08 8.81
N ASN A 150 -14.74 1.25 8.07
CA ASN A 150 -15.85 0.29 8.02
C ASN A 150 -15.56 -0.90 7.09
N GLY A 151 -14.37 -0.98 6.50
CA GLY A 151 -14.01 -2.01 5.53
C GLY A 151 -14.74 -1.89 4.19
N ARG A 152 -15.33 -0.73 3.90
CA ARG A 152 -15.96 -0.42 2.62
C ARG A 152 -14.93 0.20 1.68
N TRP A 153 -14.97 -0.16 0.40
CA TRP A 153 -14.12 0.48 -0.60
C TRP A 153 -14.62 1.90 -0.87
N ILE A 154 -13.68 2.84 -1.04
CA ILE A 154 -13.98 4.24 -1.32
C ILE A 154 -14.04 4.38 -2.86
N PRO A 155 -15.14 4.92 -3.42
CA PRO A 155 -15.25 5.10 -4.85
C PRO A 155 -14.27 6.18 -5.33
N ILE A 156 -13.31 5.77 -6.16
CA ILE A 156 -12.31 6.64 -6.77
C ILE A 156 -12.69 6.79 -8.24
N THR A 157 -12.84 8.02 -8.71
CA THR A 157 -13.03 8.36 -10.13
C THR A 157 -11.68 8.66 -10.77
N GLU A 158 -11.62 8.63 -12.10
CA GLU A 158 -10.38 8.89 -12.85
C GLU A 158 -9.84 10.31 -12.60
N ASP A 159 -10.71 11.29 -12.34
CA ASP A 159 -10.32 12.68 -12.00
C ASP A 159 -9.50 12.77 -10.70
N HIS A 160 -9.60 11.77 -9.84
CA HIS A 160 -8.85 11.71 -8.59
C HIS A 160 -7.45 11.14 -8.77
N ILE A 161 -7.08 10.60 -9.94
CA ILE A 161 -5.83 9.88 -10.14
C ILE A 161 -4.91 10.68 -11.07
N SER A 162 -3.66 10.88 -10.66
CA SER A 162 -2.62 11.42 -11.53
C SER A 162 -1.31 10.67 -11.33
N ALA A 163 -0.51 10.58 -12.41
CA ALA A 163 0.77 9.88 -12.40
C ALA A 163 1.86 10.80 -12.94
N HIS A 164 3.04 10.73 -12.32
CA HIS A 164 4.23 11.43 -12.78
C HIS A 164 5.43 10.46 -12.84
N PRO A 165 6.02 10.23 -14.03
CA PRO A 165 5.60 10.71 -15.36
C PRO A 165 4.21 10.19 -15.77
N SER A 166 3.58 10.88 -16.71
CA SER A 166 2.28 10.51 -17.26
C SER A 166 2.31 9.12 -17.91
N SER A 167 1.19 8.40 -17.88
CA SER A 167 1.09 7.05 -18.47
C SER A 167 1.48 7.03 -19.94
N VAL A 168 2.03 5.91 -20.40
CA VAL A 168 2.42 5.68 -21.80
C VAL A 168 1.30 5.01 -22.61
N ASN A 169 0.13 4.74 -22.01
CA ASN A 169 -0.96 3.97 -22.62
C ASN A 169 -2.15 4.84 -23.03
#